data_AF-A0A2V9JWK2-F1
#
_entry.id   AF-A0A2V9JWK2-F1
#
_cell.length_a   1.000
_cell.length_b   1.000
_cell.length_c   1.000
_cell.angle_alpha   90.00
_cell.angle_beta   90.00
_cell.angle_gamma   90.00
#
_symmetry.space_group_name_H-M   'P 1'
#
loop_
_entity.id
_entity.type
_entity.pdbx_description
1 polymer ?
#
loop_
_entity_poly.entity_id
_entity_poly.type
_entity_poly.pdbx_seq_one_letter_code
_entity_poly.pdbx_strand_id
1 'polypeptide(L)'
;HETFLTDVEEELLKLGADVNARNKDGETPIFTTVDDDAIPLFIEHGADLTIRNNKGETVMEAAKEKGPLREEAFRKAIQKLNQR
;
A
#
# COMPACT_ATOMS: atom_id res chain seq x y z
N HIS A 1 -5.15 -11.70 17.14
CA HIS A 1 -6.38 -11.04 16.67
C HIS A 1 -6.15 -10.77 15.20
N GLU A 2 -6.53 -11.70 14.34
CA GLU A 2 -6.52 -11.51 12.88
C GLU A 2 -7.53 -10.40 12.56
N THR A 3 -7.02 -9.33 11.95
CA THR A 3 -7.77 -8.12 11.62
C THR A 3 -8.60 -8.39 10.37
N PHE A 4 -9.92 -8.43 10.56
CA PHE A 4 -11.01 -8.57 9.56
C PHE A 4 -10.88 -7.70 8.29
N LEU A 5 -9.97 -6.74 8.25
CA LEU A 5 -9.75 -5.83 7.13
C LEU A 5 -8.79 -6.43 6.08
N THR A 6 -7.78 -7.18 6.52
CA THR A 6 -6.81 -7.83 5.63
C THR A 6 -7.49 -8.87 4.73
N ASP A 7 -8.48 -9.60 5.25
CA ASP A 7 -9.25 -10.58 4.48
C ASP A 7 -10.01 -9.94 3.31
N VAL A 8 -10.60 -8.76 3.51
CA VAL A 8 -11.36 -8.05 2.46
C VAL A 8 -10.42 -7.51 1.39
N GLU A 9 -9.29 -6.93 1.79
CA GLU A 9 -8.28 -6.47 0.83
C GLU A 9 -7.69 -7.65 0.04
N GLU A 10 -7.41 -8.79 0.69
CA GLU A 10 -6.92 -10.00 0.03
C GLU A 10 -7.94 -10.60 -0.94
N GLU A 11 -9.21 -10.66 -0.55
CA GLU A 11 -10.27 -11.17 -1.42
C GLU A 11 -10.49 -10.27 -2.63
N LEU A 12 -10.49 -8.95 -2.46
CA LEU A 12 -10.57 -7.99 -3.57
C LEU A 12 -9.39 -8.15 -4.55
N LEU A 13 -8.18 -8.30 -4.02
CA LEU A 13 -6.97 -8.51 -4.83
C LEU A 13 -7.02 -9.84 -5.58
N LYS A 14 -7.51 -10.92 -4.95
CA LYS A 14 -7.75 -12.22 -5.60
C LYS A 14 -8.82 -12.15 -6.69
N LEU A 15 -9.82 -11.28 -6.54
CA LEU A 15 -10.86 -11.05 -7.55
C LEU A 15 -10.38 -10.20 -8.73
N GLY A 16 -9.09 -9.85 -8.79
CA GLY A 16 -8.49 -9.10 -9.89
C GLY A 16 -8.66 -7.59 -9.76
N ALA A 17 -8.85 -7.07 -8.54
CA ALA A 17 -8.79 -5.64 -8.31
C ALA A 17 -7.43 -5.08 -8.79
N ASP A 18 -7.49 -4.01 -9.58
CA ASP A 18 -6.29 -3.33 -10.05
C ASP A 18 -5.62 -2.58 -8.89
N VAL A 19 -4.50 -3.11 -8.42
CA VAL A 19 -3.68 -2.57 -7.32
C VAL A 19 -3.08 -1.20 -7.62
N ASN A 20 -3.10 -0.79 -8.90
CA ASN A 20 -2.58 0.47 -9.40
C ASN A 20 -3.69 1.39 -9.91
N ALA A 21 -4.96 1.04 -9.71
CA ALA A 21 -6.09 1.89 -10.08
C ALA A 21 -6.01 3.23 -9.34
N ARG A 22 -6.14 4.34 -10.07
CA ARG A 22 -6.02 5.67 -9.47
C ARG A 22 -7.39 6.21 -9.13
N ASN A 23 -7.57 6.67 -7.89
CA ASN A 23 -8.75 7.41 -7.47
C ASN A 23 -8.75 8.84 -8.04
N LYS A 24 -9.76 9.64 -7.69
CA LYS A 24 -9.89 11.05 -8.12
C LYS A 24 -8.70 11.95 -7.72
N ASP A 25 -7.99 11.58 -6.67
CA ASP A 25 -6.83 12.28 -6.13
C ASP A 25 -5.51 11.75 -6.74
N GLY A 26 -5.61 10.84 -7.71
CA GLY A 26 -4.48 10.22 -8.40
C GLY A 26 -3.78 9.15 -7.57
N GLU A 27 -4.34 8.78 -6.42
CA GLU A 27 -3.79 7.84 -5.46
C GLU A 27 -4.18 6.40 -5.81
N THR A 28 -3.25 5.47 -5.68
CA THR A 28 -3.52 4.03 -5.79
C THR A 28 -4.02 3.45 -4.45
N PRO A 29 -4.67 2.27 -4.40
CA PRO A 29 -5.19 1.67 -3.18
C PRO A 29 -4.23 1.71 -1.97
N ILE A 30 -2.94 1.49 -2.21
CA ILE A 30 -1.90 1.49 -1.17
C ILE A 30 -1.64 2.88 -0.54
N PHE A 31 -1.99 3.99 -1.19
CA PHE A 31 -1.98 5.32 -0.55
C PHE A 31 -3.07 5.44 0.54
N THR A 32 -4.22 4.84 0.26
CA THR A 32 -5.44 4.97 1.07
C THR A 32 -5.60 3.87 2.12
N THR A 33 -4.83 2.78 2.03
CA THR A 33 -4.92 1.70 3.02
C THR A 33 -4.72 2.24 4.44
N VAL A 34 -5.53 1.79 5.39
CA VAL A 34 -5.43 2.21 6.79
C VAL A 34 -4.64 1.21 7.62
N ASP A 35 -4.53 -0.04 7.14
CA ASP A 35 -3.88 -1.13 7.82
C ASP A 35 -2.44 -1.29 7.33
N ASP A 36 -1.49 -1.17 8.24
CA ASP A 36 -0.08 -1.35 7.92
C ASP A 36 0.23 -2.83 7.62
N ASP A 37 -0.57 -3.78 8.13
CA ASP A 37 -0.43 -5.21 7.86
C ASP A 37 -0.88 -5.59 6.43
N ALA A 38 -1.63 -4.71 5.76
CA ALA A 38 -2.04 -4.88 4.36
C ALA A 38 -0.98 -4.39 3.36
N ILE A 39 -0.02 -3.55 3.79
CA ILE A 39 1.04 -3.03 2.92
C ILE A 39 1.81 -4.16 2.21
N PRO A 40 2.28 -5.22 2.90
CA PRO A 40 2.96 -6.34 2.24
C PRO A 40 2.09 -7.02 1.18
N LEU A 41 0.79 -7.18 1.44
CA LEU A 41 -0.15 -7.83 0.53
C LEU A 41 -0.29 -7.04 -0.78
N PHE A 42 -0.42 -5.71 -0.72
CA PHE A 42 -0.44 -4.87 -1.92
C PHE A 42 0.87 -4.97 -2.72
N ILE A 43 2.02 -4.98 -2.05
CA ILE A 43 3.32 -5.09 -2.73
C ILE A 43 3.48 -6.47 -3.38
N GLU A 44 3.07 -7.54 -2.70
CA GLU A 44 3.06 -8.92 -3.25
C GLU A 44 2.17 -9.03 -4.49
N HIS A 45 1.08 -8.27 -4.56
CA HIS A 45 0.18 -8.21 -5.72
C HIS A 45 0.61 -7.21 -6.80
N GLY A 46 1.81 -6.62 -6.70
CA GLY A 46 2.39 -5.77 -7.74
C GLY A 46 2.03 -4.29 -7.66
N ALA A 47 1.75 -3.77 -6.46
CA ALA A 47 1.56 -2.33 -6.26
C ALA A 47 2.82 -1.54 -6.66
N ASP A 48 2.64 -0.59 -7.59
CA ASP A 48 3.68 0.30 -8.07
C ASP A 48 3.84 1.50 -7.13
N LEU A 49 4.89 1.45 -6.31
CA LEU A 49 5.23 2.49 -5.34
C LEU A 49 5.80 3.77 -5.99
N THR A 50 6.03 3.76 -7.31
CA THR A 50 6.57 4.90 -8.06
C THR A 50 5.47 5.84 -8.59
N ILE A 51 4.21 5.40 -8.57
CA ILE A 51 3.07 6.22 -8.99
C ILE A 51 2.96 7.45 -8.10
N ARG A 52 2.75 8.61 -8.74
CA ARG A 52 2.54 9.89 -8.05
C ARG A 52 1.06 10.26 -8.02
N ASN A 53 0.60 10.71 -6.86
CA ASN A 53 -0.73 11.30 -6.70
C ASN A 53 -0.81 12.67 -7.40
N ASN A 54 -1.97 13.33 -7.37
CA ASN A 54 -2.17 14.63 -8.00
C ASN A 54 -1.38 15.78 -7.33
N LYS A 55 -0.83 15.55 -6.13
CA LYS A 55 0.11 16.47 -5.47
C LYS A 55 1.56 16.24 -5.91
N GLY A 56 1.81 15.23 -6.74
CA GLY A 56 3.13 14.85 -7.19
C GLY A 56 3.90 13.99 -6.19
N GLU A 57 3.24 13.41 -5.19
CA GLU A 57 3.86 12.59 -4.14
C GLU A 57 3.75 11.10 -4.49
N THR A 58 4.83 10.35 -4.29
CA THR A 58 4.81 8.88 -4.23
C THR A 58 4.20 8.39 -2.92
N VAL A 59 3.82 7.12 -2.84
CA VAL A 59 3.25 6.54 -1.60
C VAL A 59 4.23 6.64 -0.42
N MET A 60 5.53 6.52 -0.68
CA MET A 60 6.60 6.67 0.31
C MET A 60 6.71 8.12 0.81
N GLU A 61 6.59 9.10 -0.08
CA GLU A 61 6.59 10.53 0.28
C GLU A 61 5.34 10.87 1.12
N ALA A 62 4.16 10.41 0.69
CA ALA A 62 2.92 10.59 1.45
C ALA A 62 2.95 9.88 2.82
N ALA A 63 3.60 8.71 2.92
CA ALA A 63 3.76 7.99 4.19
C ALA A 63 4.60 8.78 5.21
N LYS A 64 5.66 9.47 4.75
CA LYS A 64 6.51 10.33 5.60
C LYS A 64 5.70 11.48 6.21
N GLU A 65 4.85 12.11 5.42
CA GLU A 65 3.97 13.19 5.88
C GLU A 65 2.96 12.72 6.94
N LYS A 66 2.50 11.46 6.85
CA LYS A 66 1.61 10.85 7.85
C LYS A 66 2.32 10.52 9.16
N GLY A 67 3.64 10.27 9.14
CA GLY A 67 4.46 10.08 10.34
C GLY A 67 5.46 8.92 10.25
N PRO A 68 6.41 8.84 11.19
CA PRO A 68 7.55 7.92 11.12
C PRO A 68 7.15 6.44 11.19
N LEU A 69 6.08 6.11 11.92
CA LEU A 69 5.58 4.72 12.03
C LEU A 69 5.09 4.18 10.69
N ARG A 70 4.39 5.02 9.93
CA ARG A 70 3.87 4.68 8.60
C ARG A 70 5.02 4.46 7.62
N GLU A 71 6.00 5.35 7.62
CA GLU A 71 7.21 5.18 6.81
C GLU A 71 7.94 3.86 7.16
N GLU A 72 8.07 3.56 8.45
CA GLU A 72 8.71 2.34 8.92
C GLU A 72 7.97 1.07 8.45
N ALA A 73 6.63 1.07 8.43
CA ALA A 73 5.83 -0.04 7.94
C ALA A 73 6.14 -0.35 6.46
N PHE A 74 6.16 0.66 5.59
CA PHE A 74 6.56 0.49 4.19
C PHE A 74 7.99 -0.03 4.04
N ARG A 75 8.94 0.53 4.80
CA ARG A 75 10.35 0.09 4.78
C ARG A 75 10.48 -1.38 5.18
N LYS A 76 9.79 -1.78 6.26
CA LYS A 76 9.77 -3.18 6.72
C LYS A 76 9.16 -4.12 5.69
N ALA A 77 8.04 -3.73 5.06
CA ALA A 77 7.39 -4.53 4.03
C ALA A 77 8.32 -4.77 2.82
N ILE A 78 8.95 -3.71 2.31
CA ILE A 78 9.92 -3.80 1.19
C ILE A 78 11.13 -4.66 1.57
N GLN A 79 11.68 -4.47 2.77
CA GLN A 79 12.82 -5.25 3.25
C GLN A 79 12.49 -6.74 3.37
N LYS A 80 11.32 -7.08 3.93
CA LYS A 80 10.86 -8.46 4.13
C LYS A 80 10.68 -9.20 2.80
N LEU A 81 10.23 -8.51 1.76
CA LEU A 81 10.05 -9.09 0.43
C LEU A 81 11.37 -9.32 -0.30
N ASN A 82 12.35 -8.43 -0.15
CA ASN A 82 13.69 -8.60 -0.73
C ASN A 82 14.52 -9.71 -0.05
N GLN A 83 14.04 -10.28 1.05
CA GLN A 83 14.69 -11.36 1.81
C GLN A 83 14.07 -12.74 1.56
N ARG A 84 13.01 -12.83 0.73
CA ARG A 84 12.39 -14.09 0.29
C ARG A 84 13.03 -14.59 -0.99
#